data_AF-A0A8J4SKT0-F1
#
_entry.id   AF-A0A8J4SKT0-F1
#
_cell.length_a   1.000
_cell.length_b   1.000
_cell.length_c   1.000
_cell.angle_alpha   90.00
_cell.angle_beta   90.00
_cell.angle_gamma   90.00
#
_symmetry.space_group_name_H-M   'P 1'
#
loop_
_entity.id
_entity.type
_entity.pdbx_description
1 polymer ?
#
loop_
_entity_poly.entity_id
_entity_poly.type
_entity_poly.pdbx_seq_one_letter_code
_entity_poly.pdbx_strand_id
1 'polypeptide(L)'
;MFLTQVRNASTATAAAPRMKTFSIYRWNPDKPGEKPHMQNYKVDLNDCGPMVLDALIKIKNEQDPTLTFRRSCREGICGSCAMNIGGRNHLACV
;
A
#
# COMPACT_ATOMS: atom_id res chain seq x y z
N MET A 1 3.12 51.76 20.97
CA MET A 1 4.26 50.84 20.80
C MET A 1 3.75 49.41 21.03
N PHE A 2 3.00 48.86 20.06
CA PHE A 2 2.55 47.45 20.10
C PHE A 2 2.94 46.83 18.76
N LEU A 3 3.96 45.99 18.79
CA LEU A 3 4.48 45.27 17.63
C LEU A 3 3.56 44.09 17.31
N THR A 4 2.83 44.18 16.21
CA THR A 4 2.07 43.07 15.63
C THR A 4 3.06 42.05 15.04
N GLN A 5 3.34 40.95 15.74
CA GLN A 5 4.11 39.85 15.16
C GLN A 5 3.24 39.07 14.16
N VAL A 6 3.57 39.20 12.87
CA VAL A 6 3.08 38.31 11.82
C VAL A 6 3.84 36.99 11.94
N ARG A 7 3.15 35.92 12.35
CA ARG A 7 3.72 34.55 12.32
C ARG A 7 3.74 34.06 10.88
N ASN A 8 4.93 34.00 10.29
CA ASN A 8 5.15 33.39 8.98
C ASN A 8 5.14 31.86 9.14
N ALA A 9 4.10 31.19 8.65
CA ALA A 9 4.03 29.73 8.60
C ALA A 9 4.91 29.24 7.43
N SER A 10 6.04 28.62 7.76
CA SER A 10 6.90 27.97 6.77
C SER A 10 6.20 26.70 6.28
N THR A 11 5.71 26.69 5.05
CA THR A 11 5.22 25.47 4.38
C THR A 11 6.41 24.53 4.18
N ALA A 12 6.41 23.38 4.86
CA ALA A 12 7.38 22.33 4.59
C ALA A 12 7.21 21.86 3.14
N THR A 13 8.23 22.02 2.31
CA THR A 13 8.28 21.47 0.95
C THR A 13 8.17 19.95 1.06
N ALA A 14 7.06 19.36 0.61
CA ALA A 14 6.91 17.91 0.56
C ALA A 14 8.04 17.29 -0.27
N ALA A 15 8.67 16.23 0.25
CA ALA A 15 9.70 15.49 -0.48
C ALA A 15 9.15 14.93 -1.79
N ALA A 16 9.99 14.85 -2.83
CA ALA A 16 9.58 14.31 -4.13
C ALA A 16 9.05 12.86 -3.99
N PRO A 17 7.96 12.50 -4.69
CA PRO A 17 7.29 11.22 -4.53
C PRO A 17 8.21 10.05 -4.89
N ARG A 18 8.20 9.02 -4.05
CA ARG A 18 8.99 7.79 -4.23
C ARG A 18 8.10 6.66 -4.73
N MET A 19 7.76 6.74 -6.01
CA MET A 19 6.83 5.79 -6.64
C MET A 19 7.41 4.38 -6.74
N LYS A 20 6.68 3.39 -6.22
CA LYS A 20 6.97 1.97 -6.35
C LYS A 20 5.83 1.24 -7.06
N THR A 21 6.18 0.38 -8.02
CA THR A 21 5.21 -0.47 -8.72
C THR A 21 5.08 -1.83 -8.03
N PHE A 22 3.87 -2.22 -7.70
CA PHE A 22 3.49 -3.54 -7.20
C PHE A 22 2.73 -4.28 -8.31
N SER A 23 3.25 -5.42 -8.75
CA SER A 23 2.56 -6.31 -9.68
C SER A 23 1.85 -7.39 -8.88
N ILE A 24 0.51 -7.38 -8.88
CA ILE A 24 -0.32 -8.23 -8.02
C ILE A 24 -1.13 -9.18 -8.89
N TYR A 25 -1.14 -10.46 -8.50
CA TYR A 25 -1.96 -11.48 -9.12
C TYR A 25 -3.45 -11.23 -8.86
N ARG A 26 -4.25 -11.25 -9.92
CA ARG A 26 -5.69 -11.02 -9.90
C ARG A 26 -6.42 -12.16 -10.58
N TRP A 27 -7.50 -12.56 -9.94
CA TRP A 27 -8.48 -13.49 -10.51
C TRP A 27 -9.82 -13.25 -9.82
N ASN A 28 -10.91 -13.33 -10.58
CA ASN A 28 -12.27 -13.17 -10.08
C ASN A 28 -13.09 -14.45 -10.34
N PRO A 29 -13.50 -15.19 -9.29
CA PRO A 29 -14.32 -16.40 -9.45
C PRO A 29 -15.72 -16.12 -10.02
N ASP A 30 -16.26 -14.92 -9.81
CA ASP A 30 -17.62 -14.55 -10.21
C ASP A 30 -17.72 -14.17 -11.69
N LYS A 31 -16.59 -14.17 -12.41
CA LYS A 31 -16.50 -13.87 -13.84
C LYS A 31 -16.03 -15.10 -14.62
N PRO A 32 -16.96 -15.97 -15.06
CA PRO A 32 -16.61 -17.15 -15.83
C PRO A 32 -15.79 -16.79 -17.08
N GLY A 33 -14.68 -17.51 -17.30
CA GLY A 33 -13.79 -17.30 -18.45
C GLY A 33 -12.71 -16.24 -18.26
N GLU A 34 -12.74 -15.44 -17.18
CA GLU A 34 -11.65 -14.53 -16.87
C GLU A 34 -10.39 -15.31 -16.44
N LYS A 35 -9.31 -15.16 -17.21
CA LYS A 35 -8.02 -15.78 -16.89
C LYS A 35 -7.30 -14.96 -15.82
N PRO A 36 -6.54 -15.62 -14.92
CA PRO A 36 -5.69 -14.90 -14.00
C PRO A 36 -4.69 -14.01 -14.73
N HIS A 37 -4.43 -12.84 -14.16
CA HIS A 37 -3.53 -11.85 -14.75
C HIS A 37 -2.77 -11.09 -13.66
N MET A 38 -1.70 -10.41 -14.07
CA MET A 38 -0.96 -9.50 -13.20
C MET A 38 -1.44 -8.07 -13.42
N GLN A 39 -1.79 -7.38 -12.36
CA GLN A 39 -2.18 -5.96 -12.41
C GLN A 39 -1.17 -5.11 -11.65
N ASN A 40 -0.77 -4.00 -12.27
CA ASN A 40 0.24 -3.10 -11.72
C ASN A 40 -0.40 -1.93 -10.98
N TYR A 41 0.08 -1.66 -9.78
CA TYR A 41 -0.31 -0.53 -8.94
C TYR A 41 0.91 0.31 -8.61
N LYS A 42 0.76 1.64 -8.64
CA LYS A 42 1.82 2.56 -8.25
C LYS A 42 1.49 3.16 -6.89
N VAL A 43 2.41 3.05 -5.94
CA VAL A 43 2.26 3.57 -4.59
C VAL A 43 3.42 4.50 -4.28
N ASP A 44 3.13 5.69 -3.74
CA ASP A 44 4.18 6.56 -3.21
C ASP A 44 4.63 6.03 -1.84
N LEU A 45 5.91 5.66 -1.74
CA LEU A 45 6.50 5.16 -0.50
C LEU A 45 6.69 6.24 0.57
N ASN A 46 6.60 7.52 0.22
CA ASN A 46 6.61 8.61 1.21
C ASN A 46 5.29 8.68 1.99
N ASP A 47 4.19 8.19 1.40
CA ASP A 47 2.83 8.18 1.95
C ASP A 47 2.33 6.75 2.17
N CYS A 48 3.24 5.85 2.51
CA CYS A 48 2.95 4.45 2.78
C CYS A 48 3.77 3.96 3.97
N GLY A 49 3.18 3.08 4.78
CA GLY A 49 3.91 2.36 5.81
C GLY A 49 5.04 1.49 5.22
N PRO A 50 5.99 1.05 6.06
CA PRO A 50 7.20 0.38 5.60
C PRO A 50 6.95 -1.05 5.06
N MET A 51 5.84 -1.69 5.45
CA MET A 51 5.58 -3.10 5.14
C MET A 51 4.80 -3.26 3.83
N VAL A 52 4.93 -4.43 3.19
CA VAL A 52 4.16 -4.73 1.97
C VAL A 52 2.65 -4.76 2.26
N LEU A 53 2.24 -5.20 3.46
CA LEU A 53 0.85 -5.16 3.87
C LEU A 53 0.29 -3.74 3.89
N ASP A 54 1.08 -2.73 4.24
CA ASP A 54 0.66 -1.32 4.23
C ASP A 54 0.36 -0.87 2.80
N ALA A 55 1.22 -1.24 1.85
CA ALA A 55 1.00 -0.97 0.43
C ALA A 55 -0.26 -1.67 -0.09
N LEU A 56 -0.50 -2.93 0.29
CA LEU A 56 -1.71 -3.68 -0.11
C LEU A 56 -2.98 -3.04 0.46
N ILE A 57 -2.96 -2.58 1.71
CA ILE A 57 -4.08 -1.87 2.34
C ILE A 57 -4.31 -0.52 1.65
N LYS A 58 -3.25 0.24 1.38
CA LYS A 58 -3.34 1.53 0.68
C LYS A 58 -3.95 1.37 -0.71
N ILE A 59 -3.46 0.39 -1.50
CA ILE A 59 -4.03 0.07 -2.81
C ILE A 59 -5.52 -0.26 -2.68
N LYS A 60 -5.90 -1.10 -1.70
CA LYS A 60 -7.30 -1.47 -1.51
C LYS A 60 -8.17 -0.27 -1.14
N ASN A 61 -7.68 0.60 -0.26
CA ASN A 61 -8.48 1.71 0.26
C ASN A 61 -8.59 2.87 -0.73
N GLU A 62 -7.55 3.13 -1.52
CA GLU A 62 -7.43 4.38 -2.29
C GLU A 62 -7.46 4.17 -3.81
N GLN A 63 -7.13 2.97 -4.32
CA GLN A 63 -6.99 2.72 -5.77
C GLN A 63 -7.96 1.66 -6.29
N ASP A 64 -8.06 0.51 -5.63
CA ASP A 64 -8.93 -0.61 -6.04
C ASP A 64 -9.54 -1.35 -4.84
N PRO A 65 -10.77 -1.03 -4.43
CA PRO A 65 -11.46 -1.70 -3.33
C PRO A 65 -11.76 -3.18 -3.61
N THR A 66 -11.64 -3.66 -4.85
CA THR A 66 -11.85 -5.07 -5.21
C THR A 66 -10.62 -5.95 -4.95
N LEU A 67 -9.46 -5.35 -4.67
CA LEU A 67 -8.26 -6.10 -4.26
C LEU A 67 -8.53 -6.85 -2.95
N THR A 68 -8.36 -8.17 -2.96
CA THR A 68 -8.75 -9.04 -1.83
C THR A 68 -7.57 -9.87 -1.35
N PHE A 69 -7.30 -9.83 -0.05
CA PHE A 69 -6.24 -10.59 0.63
C PHE A 69 -6.60 -10.79 2.11
N ARG A 70 -6.00 -11.79 2.74
CA ARG A 70 -6.20 -12.09 4.16
C ARG A 70 -5.19 -11.32 5.02
N ARG A 71 -5.65 -10.83 6.17
CA ARG A 71 -4.88 -10.06 7.16
C ARG A 71 -5.63 -9.98 8.48
N SER A 72 -4.90 -9.96 9.59
CA SER A 72 -5.44 -9.74 10.95
C SER A 72 -4.43 -9.00 11.85
N CYS A 73 -3.44 -9.71 12.43
CA CYS A 73 -2.59 -9.19 13.52
C CYS A 73 -1.64 -8.04 13.16
N ARG A 74 -1.15 -7.96 11.92
CA ARG A 74 -0.13 -6.99 11.44
C ARG A 74 1.26 -7.05 12.10
N GLU A 75 1.55 -8.08 12.89
CA GLU A 75 2.84 -8.22 13.61
C GLU A 75 3.49 -9.60 13.43
N GLY A 76 3.03 -10.37 12.43
CA GLY A 76 3.63 -11.65 12.06
C GLY A 76 3.18 -12.87 12.88
N ILE A 77 2.32 -12.71 13.91
CA ILE A 77 1.98 -13.82 14.80
C ILE A 77 0.90 -14.78 14.23
N CYS A 78 -0.10 -14.29 13.50
CA CYS A 78 -1.25 -15.10 13.10
C CYS A 78 -1.09 -15.86 11.76
N GLY A 79 -0.04 -15.58 10.98
CA GLY A 79 0.18 -16.19 9.66
C GLY A 79 -0.84 -15.86 8.56
N SER A 80 -1.86 -15.04 8.82
CA SER A 80 -2.98 -14.80 7.88
C SER A 80 -2.58 -14.18 6.54
N CYS A 81 -1.50 -13.38 6.50
CA CYS A 81 -1.04 -12.67 5.31
C CYS A 81 0.18 -13.33 4.65
N ALA A 82 0.29 -14.66 4.73
CA ALA A 82 1.29 -15.41 4.00
C ALA A 82 1.03 -15.34 2.49
N MET A 83 2.04 -14.93 1.72
CA MET A 83 1.98 -14.85 0.26
C MET A 83 3.38 -14.85 -0.36
N ASN A 84 3.47 -14.98 -1.69
CA ASN A 84 4.74 -14.87 -2.39
C ASN A 84 5.05 -13.39 -2.69
N ILE A 85 6.19 -12.90 -2.22
CA ILE A 85 6.65 -11.51 -2.38
C ILE A 85 8.07 -11.56 -2.93
N GLY A 86 8.26 -11.02 -4.14
CA GLY A 86 9.58 -11.02 -4.80
C GLY A 86 10.15 -12.42 -5.02
N GLY A 87 9.30 -13.42 -5.28
CA GLY A 87 9.70 -14.81 -5.52
C GLY A 87 9.84 -15.66 -4.25
N ARG A 88 9.73 -15.08 -3.04
CA ARG A 88 9.85 -15.82 -1.78
C ARG A 88 8.55 -15.78 -0.98
N ASN A 89 8.21 -16.89 -0.33
CA ASN A 89 7.05 -16.93 0.56
C ASN A 89 7.38 -16.18 1.85
N HIS A 90 6.57 -15.17 2.16
CA HIS A 90 6.75 -14.32 3.32
C HIS A 90 5.41 -13.86 3.89
N LEU A 91 5.44 -13.30 5.10
CA LEU A 91 4.27 -12.66 5.69
C LEU A 91 4.28 -11.20 5.28
N ALA A 92 3.25 -10.70 4.60
CA ALA A 92 3.26 -9.32 4.08
C ALA A 92 3.40 -8.23 5.16
N CYS A 93 3.07 -8.54 6.42
CA CYS A 93 3.14 -7.60 7.53
C CYS A 93 4.52 -7.44 8.16
N VAL A 94 5.50 -8.28 7.82
CA VAL A 94 6.86 -8.24 8.39
C VAL A 94 7.92 -8.49 7.32
#